data_AF-A0A3S8WB17-F1
#
_entry.id   AF-A0A3S8WB17-F1
#
_cell.length_a   1.000
_cell.length_b   1.000
_cell.length_c   1.000
_cell.angle_alpha   90.00
_cell.angle_beta   90.00
_cell.angle_gamma   90.00
#
_symmetry.space_group_name_H-M   'P 1'
#
loop_
_entity.id
_entity.type
_entity.pdbx_description
1 polymer ?
#
loop_
_entity_poly.entity_id
_entity_poly.type
_entity_poly.pdbx_seq_one_letter_code
_entity_poly.pdbx_strand_id
1 'polypeptide(L)'
;MAWPKTPLRIRTELLIGGTWVDISAHVLNRQTVQVSWGRTDWSSQVSHSKCPLAINNRDGRYSDDNPHSPYYGLLGQNTPIRQTVTTPAGLEVYRFHMEVPEWPQRWDLSGRDVYVPIECAGILRRLGQGAKPLRDSLRRHIDRGRPLAYWPLTDGEDARHGTEIIQGSQPMRAIGEAGSFYQGQPNWGKGSLAPWLEPVVELPQETIGLITAYVPPRTVTAWSVDHVLSSPGPGNVTQLNVFDNGARSSTVPQVEWDVVEWGSGGFNEVQLRIVERLEDSSSTALLATVSNPGIYDGGAHHVRLTVAANGSGLAWTLYIDGVSVASGTRATGFQPVGRITYRWGTVEGGGVKTSPVGLGHLTYWDQNAPAAAATWRAVQGHVRELAGRRIERLCAEHGVTLQVHGNLDHTPPMGPQRPARFLDALDAAATVDGGVVHEARNQFALAYRTRRSKYNQGI
;
A
#
# COMPACT_ATOMS: atom_id res chain seq x y z
N MET A 1 30.35 44.84 -23.36
CA MET A 1 29.86 43.55 -22.83
C MET A 1 29.10 42.87 -23.98
N ALA A 2 29.69 41.88 -24.64
CA ALA A 2 29.04 41.22 -25.78
C ALA A 2 28.04 40.19 -25.23
N TRP A 3 26.75 40.50 -25.36
CA TRP A 3 25.68 39.51 -25.30
C TRP A 3 26.05 38.29 -26.16
N PRO A 4 25.75 37.04 -25.75
CA PRO A 4 26.22 35.86 -26.47
C PRO A 4 25.78 35.92 -27.94
N LYS A 5 26.75 36.03 -28.86
CA LYS A 5 26.52 36.10 -30.31
C LYS A 5 26.05 34.77 -30.92
N THR A 6 26.21 33.67 -30.18
CA THR A 6 25.79 32.34 -30.62
C THR A 6 24.53 31.94 -29.84
N PRO A 7 23.36 31.81 -30.51
CA PRO A 7 22.16 31.27 -29.89
C PRO A 7 22.47 29.89 -29.28
N LEU A 8 22.03 29.66 -28.04
CA LEU A 8 22.15 28.33 -27.44
C LEU A 8 21.33 27.34 -28.25
N ARG A 9 21.90 26.17 -28.56
CA ARG A 9 21.19 25.13 -29.31
C ARG A 9 20.15 24.49 -28.40
N ILE A 10 18.89 24.52 -28.82
CA ILE A 10 17.76 23.89 -28.14
C ILE A 10 17.40 22.61 -28.90
N ARG A 11 17.43 21.47 -28.22
CA ARG A 11 16.92 20.19 -28.72
C ARG A 11 15.62 19.84 -28.01
N THR A 12 14.52 19.70 -28.75
CA THR A 12 13.21 19.27 -28.25
C THR A 12 12.88 17.92 -28.85
N GLU A 13 12.55 16.94 -28.01
CA GLU A 13 12.30 15.56 -28.44
C GLU A 13 10.97 15.05 -27.88
N LEU A 14 10.27 14.24 -28.67
CA LEU A 14 9.06 13.51 -28.28
C LEU A 14 9.35 12.02 -28.22
N LEU A 15 8.75 11.30 -27.27
CA LEU A 15 8.78 9.85 -27.26
C LEU A 15 7.63 9.31 -28.12
N ILE A 16 7.94 8.83 -29.32
CA ILE A 16 6.96 8.34 -30.30
C ILE A 16 7.29 6.87 -30.61
N GLY A 17 6.33 5.97 -30.44
CA GLY A 17 6.55 4.53 -30.68
C GLY A 17 7.71 3.93 -29.86
N GLY A 18 7.96 4.47 -28.65
CA GLY A 18 9.06 4.04 -27.78
C GLY A 18 10.44 4.62 -28.11
N THR A 19 10.56 5.48 -29.13
CA THR A 19 11.83 6.11 -29.54
C THR A 19 11.76 7.63 -29.38
N TRP A 20 12.84 8.24 -28.92
CA TRP A 20 12.95 9.71 -28.85
C TRP A 20 13.21 10.27 -30.26
N VAL A 21 12.30 11.11 -30.74
CA VAL A 21 12.33 11.77 -32.05
C VAL A 21 12.62 13.26 -31.87
N ASP A 22 13.67 13.77 -32.50
CA ASP A 22 14.00 15.21 -32.50
C ASP A 22 13.00 15.99 -33.36
N ILE A 23 12.31 16.94 -32.74
CA ILE A 23 11.32 17.82 -33.36
C ILE A 23 11.75 19.28 -33.34
N SER A 24 13.01 19.59 -33.03
CA SER A 24 13.49 20.98 -32.90
C SER A 24 13.22 21.85 -34.12
N ALA A 25 13.29 21.30 -35.33
CA ALA A 25 12.98 22.02 -36.56
C ALA A 25 11.50 22.44 -36.66
N HIS A 26 10.62 21.79 -35.91
CA HIS A 26 9.19 22.04 -35.90
C HIS A 26 8.74 22.91 -34.71
N VAL A 27 9.61 23.18 -33.73
CA VAL A 27 9.28 24.03 -32.58
C VAL A 27 9.61 25.48 -32.90
N LEU A 28 8.62 26.36 -32.75
CA LEU A 28 8.80 27.79 -32.94
C LEU A 28 9.62 28.40 -31.80
N ASN A 29 10.88 28.75 -32.09
CA ASN A 29 11.79 29.38 -31.13
C ASN A 29 11.95 30.90 -31.35
N ARG A 30 10.95 31.58 -31.94
CA ARG A 30 10.99 33.05 -32.15
C ARG A 30 10.75 33.86 -30.86
N GLN A 31 10.08 33.25 -29.89
CA GLN A 31 9.83 33.84 -28.57
C GLN A 31 10.67 33.12 -27.51
N THR A 32 10.91 33.80 -26.39
CA THR A 32 11.62 33.22 -25.25
C THR A 32 10.87 32.00 -24.73
N VAL A 33 11.53 30.83 -24.70
CA VAL A 33 10.97 29.63 -24.07
C VAL A 33 10.86 29.87 -22.57
N GLN A 34 9.63 29.95 -22.06
CA GLN A 34 9.34 30.09 -20.64
C GLN A 34 8.94 28.73 -20.07
N VAL A 35 9.65 28.31 -19.02
CA VAL A 35 9.29 27.14 -18.24
C VAL A 35 8.96 27.64 -16.84
N SER A 36 7.74 27.39 -16.40
CA SER A 36 7.29 27.68 -15.04
C SER A 36 7.44 26.41 -14.21
N TRP A 37 8.10 26.50 -13.06
CA TRP A 37 8.30 25.37 -12.15
C TRP A 37 8.23 25.82 -10.69
N GLY A 38 8.04 24.86 -9.79
CA GLY A 38 8.18 25.08 -8.36
C GLY A 38 6.95 25.70 -7.70
N ARG A 39 7.17 26.27 -6.52
CA ARG A 39 6.12 26.82 -5.66
C ARG A 39 5.96 28.31 -5.94
N THR A 40 4.75 28.75 -6.26
CA THR A 40 4.45 30.19 -6.30
C THR A 40 4.44 30.79 -4.91
N ASP A 41 4.70 32.08 -4.81
CA ASP A 41 4.66 32.81 -3.54
C ASP A 41 3.32 32.59 -2.83
N TRP A 42 3.38 32.40 -1.51
CA TRP A 42 2.22 32.13 -0.64
C TRP A 42 1.45 30.83 -0.90
N SER A 43 1.83 30.03 -1.90
CA SER A 43 1.25 28.70 -2.06
C SER A 43 1.80 27.75 -1.01
N SER A 44 0.93 26.98 -0.37
CA SER A 44 1.31 25.87 0.50
C SER A 44 1.83 24.67 -0.29
N GLN A 45 1.34 24.47 -1.53
CA GLN A 45 1.66 23.32 -2.39
C GLN A 45 2.46 23.72 -3.63
N VAL A 46 3.31 22.80 -4.11
CA VAL A 46 4.07 22.99 -5.35
C VAL A 46 3.15 22.81 -6.55
N SER A 47 3.11 23.82 -7.42
CA SER A 47 2.37 23.75 -8.67
C SER A 47 3.10 22.84 -9.65
N HIS A 48 2.36 22.14 -10.49
CA HIS A 48 2.97 21.36 -11.57
C HIS A 48 3.72 22.30 -12.53
N SER A 49 4.83 21.84 -13.08
CA SER A 49 5.57 22.63 -14.06
C SER A 49 4.80 22.71 -15.37
N LYS A 50 5.00 23.81 -16.08
CA LYS A 50 4.38 24.11 -17.37
C LYS A 50 5.39 24.68 -18.34
N CYS A 51 5.29 24.31 -19.61
CA CYS A 51 6.01 24.97 -20.70
C CYS A 51 5.10 25.07 -21.94
N PRO A 52 4.58 26.27 -22.27
CA PRO A 52 3.89 26.47 -23.53
C PRO A 52 4.90 26.44 -24.68
N LEU A 53 4.60 25.66 -25.71
CA LEU A 53 5.36 25.62 -26.97
C LEU A 53 4.40 25.83 -28.13
N ALA A 54 4.91 26.30 -29.26
CA ALA A 54 4.17 26.32 -30.51
C ALA A 54 4.87 25.41 -31.52
N ILE A 55 4.15 24.45 -32.07
CA ILE A 55 4.66 23.48 -33.04
C ILE A 55 4.11 23.77 -34.43
N ASN A 56 4.95 23.64 -35.44
CA ASN A 56 4.53 23.68 -36.84
C ASN A 56 3.78 22.39 -37.16
N ASN A 57 2.47 22.53 -37.41
CA ASN A 57 1.59 21.41 -37.77
C ASN A 57 0.95 21.59 -39.15
N ARG A 58 1.64 22.28 -40.07
CA ARG A 58 1.11 22.55 -41.44
C ARG A 58 0.83 21.28 -42.25
N ASP A 59 1.55 20.19 -41.99
CA ASP A 59 1.37 18.88 -42.64
C ASP A 59 0.41 17.96 -41.86
N GLY A 60 -0.18 18.43 -40.75
CA GLY A 60 -1.09 17.65 -39.91
C GLY A 60 -0.41 16.48 -39.16
N ARG A 61 0.92 16.48 -39.05
CA ARG A 61 1.71 15.41 -38.42
C ARG A 61 1.47 15.23 -36.92
N TYR A 62 1.16 16.32 -36.22
CA TYR A 62 0.93 16.32 -34.77
C TYR A 62 -0.56 16.29 -34.40
N SER A 63 -1.41 16.00 -35.38
CA SER A 63 -2.83 15.70 -35.15
C SER A 63 -2.98 14.20 -35.01
N ASP A 64 -3.39 13.77 -33.81
CA ASP A 64 -3.56 12.37 -33.41
C ASP A 64 -4.69 11.67 -34.19
N ASP A 65 -5.75 12.40 -34.54
CA ASP A 65 -6.88 11.88 -35.32
C ASP A 65 -6.64 11.85 -36.83
N ASN A 66 -5.48 12.27 -37.34
CA ASN A 66 -5.18 12.29 -38.77
C ASN A 66 -4.58 10.95 -39.25
N PRO A 67 -5.31 10.12 -40.02
CA PRO A 67 -4.81 8.81 -40.47
C PRO A 67 -3.62 8.91 -41.43
N HIS A 68 -3.41 10.08 -42.05
CA HIS A 68 -2.27 10.34 -42.93
C HIS A 68 -1.02 10.81 -42.18
N SER A 69 -1.12 11.05 -40.87
CA SER A 69 0.05 11.39 -40.05
C SER A 69 0.99 10.18 -39.93
N PRO A 70 2.32 10.36 -40.06
CA PRO A 70 3.28 9.31 -39.75
C PRO A 70 3.26 8.91 -38.26
N TYR A 71 2.62 9.71 -37.40
CA TYR A 71 2.47 9.43 -35.98
C TYR A 71 1.04 9.03 -35.59
N TYR A 72 0.19 8.71 -36.56
CA TYR A 72 -1.16 8.22 -36.32
C TYR A 72 -1.14 6.97 -35.43
N GLY A 73 -1.94 6.99 -34.36
CA GLY A 73 -1.97 5.94 -33.34
C GLY A 73 -0.72 5.84 -32.44
N LEU A 74 0.30 6.68 -32.67
CA LEU A 74 1.53 6.74 -31.86
C LEU A 74 1.58 7.97 -30.95
N LEU A 75 0.90 9.05 -31.32
CA LEU A 75 0.63 10.18 -30.44
C LEU A 75 -0.63 9.89 -29.62
N GLY A 76 -0.55 10.16 -28.32
CA GLY A 76 -1.69 10.06 -27.43
C GLY A 76 -1.60 11.06 -26.28
N GLN A 77 -2.62 11.06 -25.44
CA GLN A 77 -2.58 11.84 -24.21
C GLN A 77 -1.34 11.48 -23.39
N ASN A 78 -0.73 12.50 -22.78
CA ASN A 78 0.47 12.38 -21.95
C ASN A 78 1.71 11.89 -22.72
N THR A 79 1.82 12.18 -24.03
CA THR A 79 3.02 11.82 -24.82
C THR A 79 4.27 12.49 -24.19
N PRO A 80 5.31 11.75 -23.80
CA PRO A 80 6.49 12.33 -23.18
C PRO A 80 7.23 13.30 -24.10
N ILE A 81 7.63 14.43 -23.54
CA ILE A 81 8.40 15.48 -24.22
C ILE A 81 9.55 15.93 -23.33
N ARG A 82 10.72 16.16 -23.92
CA ARG A 82 11.88 16.70 -23.20
C ARG A 82 12.57 17.79 -24.00
N GLN A 83 13.21 18.69 -23.28
CA GLN A 83 14.02 19.74 -23.90
C GLN A 83 15.39 19.82 -23.25
N THR A 84 16.43 19.89 -24.07
CA THR A 84 17.82 20.09 -23.67
C THR A 84 18.39 21.35 -24.31
N VAL A 85 19.31 21.99 -23.61
CA VAL A 85 20.07 23.13 -24.08
C VAL A 85 21.54 22.77 -24.05
N THR A 86 22.23 22.98 -25.17
CA THR A 86 23.69 22.82 -25.25
C THR A 86 24.36 24.15 -24.86
N THR A 87 25.19 24.11 -23.81
CA THR A 87 26.00 25.26 -23.38
C THR A 87 27.10 25.57 -24.39
N PRO A 88 27.73 26.76 -24.36
CA PRO A 88 28.87 27.07 -25.22
C PRO A 88 30.07 26.12 -25.05
N ALA A 89 30.17 25.47 -23.88
CA ALA A 89 31.19 24.46 -23.59
C ALA A 89 30.81 23.05 -24.09
N GLY A 90 29.68 22.89 -24.80
CA GLY A 90 29.23 21.61 -25.34
C GLY A 90 28.45 20.73 -24.35
N LEU A 91 28.28 21.15 -23.09
CA LEU A 91 27.49 20.40 -22.10
C LEU A 91 26.00 20.48 -22.43
N GLU A 92 25.32 19.33 -22.50
CA GLU A 92 23.86 19.27 -22.61
C GLU A 92 23.21 19.34 -21.22
N VAL A 93 22.27 20.27 -21.06
CA VAL A 93 21.53 20.48 -19.82
C VAL A 93 20.05 20.37 -20.10
N TYR A 94 19.37 19.44 -19.42
CA TYR A 94 17.92 19.33 -19.49
C TYR A 94 17.25 20.57 -18.91
N ARG A 95 16.33 21.15 -19.67
CA ARG A 95 15.46 22.25 -19.24
C ARG A 95 14.20 21.72 -18.59
N PHE A 96 13.61 20.68 -19.18
CA PHE A 96 12.49 19.95 -18.61
C PHE A 96 12.38 18.54 -19.19
N HIS A 97 11.67 17.69 -18.43
CA HIS A 97 11.16 16.42 -18.89
C HIS A 97 9.69 16.33 -18.44
N MET A 98 8.77 16.43 -19.39
CA MET A 98 7.33 16.64 -19.18
C MET A 98 6.54 15.74 -20.13
N GLU A 99 5.23 15.99 -20.21
CA GLU A 99 4.31 15.34 -21.15
C GLU A 99 3.46 16.39 -21.87
N VAL A 100 2.99 16.05 -23.05
CA VAL A 100 1.94 16.79 -23.77
C VAL A 100 0.59 16.17 -23.37
N PRO A 101 -0.23 16.85 -22.56
CA PRO A 101 -1.50 16.31 -22.05
C PRO A 101 -2.49 16.01 -23.15
N GLU A 102 -2.57 16.88 -24.14
CA GLU A 102 -3.55 16.87 -25.22
C GLU A 102 -2.89 17.41 -26.49
N TRP A 103 -3.12 16.72 -27.59
CA TRP A 103 -2.63 17.13 -28.90
C TRP A 103 -3.67 18.00 -29.61
N PRO A 104 -3.24 18.95 -30.45
CA PRO A 104 -4.20 19.82 -31.11
C PRO A 104 -4.99 19.11 -32.21
N GLN A 105 -6.31 19.17 -32.12
CA GLN A 105 -7.22 18.60 -33.13
C GLN A 105 -7.43 19.49 -34.38
N ARG A 106 -6.77 20.64 -34.46
CA ARG A 106 -6.99 21.60 -35.56
C ARG A 106 -6.05 21.32 -36.73
N TRP A 107 -6.64 21.09 -37.90
CA TRP A 107 -5.98 21.11 -39.20
C TRP A 107 -6.62 22.24 -40.03
N ASP A 108 -5.81 23.06 -40.69
CA ASP A 108 -6.29 24.12 -41.57
C ASP A 108 -5.93 23.78 -43.03
N LEU A 109 -6.96 23.64 -43.86
CA LEU A 109 -6.87 23.38 -45.31
C LEU A 109 -6.19 24.52 -46.08
N SER A 110 -6.07 25.71 -45.50
CA SER A 110 -5.58 26.90 -46.19
C SER A 110 -4.07 26.87 -46.50
N GLY A 111 -3.30 25.95 -45.89
CA GLY A 111 -1.85 25.82 -46.10
C GLY A 111 -1.03 27.04 -45.65
N ARG A 112 -1.66 28.05 -45.04
CA ARG A 112 -1.00 29.21 -44.42
C ARG A 112 -0.50 28.84 -43.03
N ASP A 113 0.37 29.67 -42.47
CA ASP A 113 1.19 29.38 -41.30
C ASP A 113 0.42 28.82 -40.07
N VAL A 114 0.36 27.49 -39.92
CA VAL A 114 -0.30 26.80 -38.79
C VAL A 114 0.71 26.42 -37.71
N TYR A 115 1.08 27.39 -36.86
CA TYR A 115 1.71 27.08 -35.57
C TYR A 115 0.63 26.86 -34.53
N VAL A 116 0.64 25.68 -33.91
CA VAL A 116 -0.38 25.30 -32.92
C VAL A 116 0.21 25.29 -31.53
N PRO A 117 -0.42 25.97 -30.55
CA PRO A 117 0.05 25.94 -29.17
C PRO A 117 -0.19 24.56 -28.56
N ILE A 118 0.82 24.06 -27.86
CA ILE A 118 0.73 22.92 -26.95
C ILE A 118 1.19 23.38 -25.56
N GLU A 119 0.54 22.87 -24.51
CA GLU A 119 1.00 23.07 -23.13
C GLU A 119 1.70 21.80 -22.67
N CYS A 120 3.00 21.85 -22.39
CA CYS A 120 3.71 20.75 -21.74
C CYS A 120 3.47 20.84 -20.24
N ALA A 121 3.22 19.71 -19.58
CA ALA A 121 3.00 19.63 -18.15
C ALA A 121 3.85 18.54 -17.48
N GLY A 122 4.33 18.81 -16.26
CA GLY A 122 5.06 17.83 -15.48
C GLY A 122 4.17 16.77 -14.80
N ILE A 123 4.82 15.76 -14.21
CA ILE A 123 4.20 14.59 -13.56
C ILE A 123 3.22 14.95 -12.44
N LEU A 124 3.41 16.06 -11.72
CA LEU A 124 2.52 16.51 -10.64
C LEU A 124 1.11 16.78 -11.15
N ARG A 125 0.93 17.21 -12.41
CA ARG A 125 -0.41 17.39 -13.00
C ARG A 125 -1.18 16.07 -12.98
N ARG A 126 -0.54 14.99 -13.43
CA ARG A 126 -1.17 13.66 -13.47
C ARG A 126 -1.37 13.09 -12.07
N LEU A 127 -0.40 13.26 -11.19
CA LEU A 127 -0.50 12.79 -9.80
C LEU A 127 -1.57 13.54 -8.98
N GLY A 128 -1.87 14.79 -9.34
CA GLY A 128 -2.91 15.60 -8.69
C GLY A 128 -4.32 15.36 -9.23
N GLN A 129 -4.46 14.98 -10.50
CA GLN A 129 -5.78 14.75 -11.13
C GLN A 129 -6.45 13.47 -10.61
N GLY A 130 -7.72 13.59 -10.19
CA GLY A 130 -8.53 12.43 -9.77
C GLY A 130 -8.01 11.67 -8.54
N ALA A 131 -7.13 12.30 -7.74
CA ALA A 131 -6.42 11.64 -6.65
C ALA A 131 -7.38 11.24 -5.51
N LYS A 132 -7.65 9.93 -5.44
CA LYS A 132 -8.31 9.31 -4.28
C LYS A 132 -7.32 9.21 -3.11
N PRO A 133 -7.78 9.31 -1.86
CA PRO A 133 -6.96 8.98 -0.71
C PRO A 133 -6.37 7.57 -0.87
N LEU A 134 -5.11 7.44 -0.49
CA LEU A 134 -4.47 6.16 -0.34
C LEU A 134 -5.16 5.38 0.78
N ARG A 135 -5.29 4.06 0.59
CA ARG A 135 -5.63 3.14 1.67
C ARG A 135 -4.65 3.28 2.83
N ASP A 136 -5.01 2.83 4.02
CA ASP A 136 -4.11 2.87 5.19
C ASP A 136 -2.79 2.11 4.96
N SER A 137 -1.80 2.35 5.80
CA SER A 137 -0.45 1.77 5.66
C SER A 137 -0.45 0.25 5.66
N LEU A 138 -1.28 -0.37 6.50
CA LEU A 138 -1.36 -1.81 6.63
C LEU A 138 -1.97 -2.42 5.37
N ARG A 139 -3.05 -1.85 4.86
CA ARG A 139 -3.69 -2.27 3.60
C ARG A 139 -2.70 -2.23 2.43
N ARG A 140 -1.97 -1.12 2.27
CA ARG A 140 -0.97 -1.01 1.18
C ARG A 140 0.18 -2.00 1.32
N HIS A 141 0.66 -2.22 2.55
CA HIS A 141 1.70 -3.20 2.85
C HIS A 141 1.26 -4.63 2.48
N ILE A 142 0.03 -5.01 2.86
CA ILE A 142 -0.54 -6.32 2.55
C ILE A 142 -0.74 -6.48 1.03
N ASP A 143 -1.36 -5.50 0.37
CA ASP A 143 -1.63 -5.57 -1.08
C ASP A 143 -0.34 -5.75 -1.89
N ARG A 144 0.76 -5.08 -1.48
CA ARG A 144 2.09 -5.25 -2.09
C ARG A 144 2.68 -6.63 -1.86
N GLY A 145 2.40 -7.25 -0.71
CA GLY A 145 2.83 -8.60 -0.39
C GLY A 145 2.17 -9.68 -1.23
N ARG A 146 0.98 -9.40 -1.82
CA ARG A 146 0.19 -10.34 -2.64
C ARG A 146 -0.16 -11.64 -1.88
N PRO A 147 -0.96 -11.57 -0.80
CA PRO A 147 -1.40 -12.76 -0.07
C PRO A 147 -2.24 -13.68 -0.96
N LEU A 148 -2.41 -14.94 -0.53
CA LEU A 148 -3.28 -15.90 -1.19
C LEU A 148 -4.78 -15.56 -1.00
N ALA A 149 -5.12 -15.00 0.16
CA ALA A 149 -6.43 -14.45 0.47
C ALA A 149 -6.31 -13.33 1.53
N TYR A 150 -7.21 -12.35 1.46
CA TYR A 150 -7.19 -11.22 2.39
C TYR A 150 -8.59 -10.67 2.64
N TRP A 151 -8.96 -10.61 3.93
CA TRP A 151 -10.17 -9.99 4.45
C TRP A 151 -9.80 -8.76 5.29
N PRO A 152 -9.94 -7.55 4.73
CA PRO A 152 -9.71 -6.32 5.48
C PRO A 152 -10.67 -6.16 6.66
N LEU A 153 -11.93 -6.59 6.45
CA LEU A 153 -13.07 -6.38 7.36
C LEU A 153 -13.43 -4.90 7.54
N THR A 154 -13.19 -4.10 6.50
CA THR A 154 -13.44 -2.64 6.44
C THR A 154 -14.67 -2.31 5.56
N ASP A 155 -15.62 -3.25 5.46
CA ASP A 155 -16.73 -3.21 4.50
C ASP A 155 -17.83 -2.17 4.82
N GLY A 156 -17.76 -1.51 6.00
CA GLY A 156 -18.70 -0.47 6.42
C GLY A 156 -19.95 -1.02 7.15
N GLU A 157 -20.78 -0.12 7.69
CA GLU A 157 -21.88 -0.48 8.60
C GLU A 157 -23.03 -1.27 7.95
N ASP A 158 -23.23 -1.12 6.64
CA ASP A 158 -24.27 -1.84 5.89
C ASP A 158 -23.86 -3.26 5.47
N ALA A 159 -22.62 -3.65 5.78
CA ALA A 159 -22.09 -4.95 5.40
C ALA A 159 -22.78 -6.10 6.15
N ARG A 160 -22.86 -7.26 5.49
CA ARG A 160 -23.36 -8.51 6.08
C ARG A 160 -22.31 -9.61 6.14
N HIS A 161 -21.15 -9.36 5.53
CA HIS A 161 -20.02 -10.26 5.45
C HIS A 161 -18.76 -9.45 5.16
N GLY A 162 -17.60 -10.00 5.50
CA GLY A 162 -16.31 -9.43 5.16
C GLY A 162 -15.92 -9.83 3.74
N THR A 163 -15.60 -8.85 2.89
CA THR A 163 -15.21 -9.15 1.51
C THR A 163 -13.77 -9.66 1.45
N GLU A 164 -13.56 -10.75 0.72
CA GLU A 164 -12.23 -11.21 0.33
C GLU A 164 -11.80 -10.42 -0.91
N ILE A 165 -10.63 -9.78 -0.89
CA ILE A 165 -10.29 -8.78 -1.91
C ILE A 165 -9.26 -9.25 -2.96
N ILE A 166 -8.66 -10.44 -2.81
CA ILE A 166 -7.68 -10.97 -3.75
C ILE A 166 -8.37 -11.74 -4.88
N GLN A 167 -9.30 -12.63 -4.54
CA GLN A 167 -10.07 -13.45 -5.47
C GLN A 167 -11.54 -13.02 -5.57
N GLY A 168 -12.11 -12.45 -4.51
CA GLY A 168 -13.50 -12.00 -4.48
C GLY A 168 -14.54 -13.09 -4.22
N SER A 169 -14.13 -14.35 -4.06
CA SER A 169 -15.04 -15.51 -4.08
C SER A 169 -15.25 -16.21 -2.74
N GLN A 170 -14.58 -15.76 -1.67
CA GLN A 170 -14.59 -16.42 -0.36
C GLN A 170 -14.98 -15.45 0.77
N PRO A 171 -16.21 -14.93 0.83
CA PRO A 171 -16.58 -13.95 1.85
C PRO A 171 -16.51 -14.54 3.27
N MET A 172 -16.04 -13.74 4.22
CA MET A 172 -16.08 -14.08 5.65
C MET A 172 -17.49 -13.83 6.19
N ARG A 173 -18.16 -14.88 6.67
CA ARG A 173 -19.54 -14.80 7.16
C ARG A 173 -19.62 -15.10 8.64
N ALA A 174 -20.40 -14.29 9.34
CA ALA A 174 -20.76 -14.54 10.73
C ALA A 174 -21.81 -15.65 10.81
N ILE A 175 -21.62 -16.57 11.74
CA ILE A 175 -22.59 -17.60 12.12
C ILE A 175 -22.69 -17.55 13.64
N GLY A 176 -23.90 -17.49 14.19
CA GLY A 176 -24.08 -17.63 15.62
C GLY A 176 -23.84 -19.04 16.10
N GLU A 177 -23.60 -19.20 17.40
CA GLU A 177 -23.52 -20.51 18.02
C GLU A 177 -24.85 -21.28 17.84
N ALA A 178 -24.77 -22.61 17.70
CA ALA A 178 -25.91 -23.50 17.41
C ALA A 178 -26.71 -23.19 16.13
N GLY A 179 -26.13 -22.46 15.16
CA GLY A 179 -26.81 -22.16 13.88
C GLY A 179 -27.86 -21.05 13.97
N SER A 180 -27.92 -20.33 15.09
CA SER A 180 -28.77 -19.14 15.22
C SER A 180 -28.18 -17.99 14.40
N PHE A 181 -28.94 -17.44 13.46
CA PHE A 181 -28.52 -16.24 12.72
C PHE A 181 -28.56 -14.97 13.57
N TYR A 182 -29.31 -14.96 14.68
CA TYR A 182 -29.62 -13.77 15.46
C TYR A 182 -28.69 -13.52 16.66
N GLN A 183 -27.96 -14.56 17.09
CA GLN A 183 -26.94 -14.43 18.14
C GLN A 183 -25.55 -14.45 17.49
N GLY A 184 -24.58 -13.72 18.05
CA GLY A 184 -23.20 -13.75 17.54
C GLY A 184 -22.98 -13.05 16.19
N GLN A 185 -23.74 -12.00 15.89
CA GLN A 185 -23.45 -11.12 14.75
C GLN A 185 -22.46 -10.03 15.16
N PRO A 186 -21.42 -9.76 14.36
CA PRO A 186 -20.51 -8.67 14.63
C PRO A 186 -21.05 -7.34 14.09
N ASN A 187 -20.55 -6.24 14.63
CA ASN A 187 -20.90 -4.88 14.25
C ASN A 187 -19.94 -4.37 13.16
N TRP A 188 -20.31 -4.51 11.89
CA TRP A 188 -19.48 -4.03 10.77
C TRP A 188 -19.27 -2.52 10.81
N GLY A 189 -18.06 -2.07 10.46
CA GLY A 189 -17.71 -0.64 10.37
C GLY A 189 -17.63 0.12 11.70
N LYS A 190 -17.93 -0.51 12.85
CA LYS A 190 -17.92 0.14 14.17
C LYS A 190 -16.63 -0.12 14.96
N GLY A 191 -15.82 -1.08 14.53
CA GLY A 191 -14.56 -1.42 15.18
C GLY A 191 -13.45 -0.43 14.86
N SER A 192 -12.54 -0.25 15.81
CA SER A 192 -11.34 0.58 15.63
C SER A 192 -10.13 -0.21 16.10
N LEU A 193 -9.09 -0.28 15.26
CA LEU A 193 -7.79 -0.83 15.64
C LEU A 193 -6.87 0.29 16.14
N ALA A 194 -6.78 1.38 15.37
CA ALA A 194 -6.02 2.56 15.72
C ALA A 194 -6.57 3.78 14.96
N PRO A 195 -6.34 5.03 15.43
CA PRO A 195 -6.86 6.24 14.79
C PRO A 195 -6.34 6.54 13.37
N TRP A 196 -5.38 5.77 12.88
CA TRP A 196 -4.77 5.91 11.55
C TRP A 196 -5.07 4.74 10.60
N LEU A 197 -5.85 3.75 11.05
CA LEU A 197 -6.34 2.65 10.21
C LEU A 197 -7.80 2.88 9.84
N GLU A 198 -8.26 2.29 8.74
CA GLU A 198 -9.69 2.31 8.39
C GLU A 198 -10.51 1.59 9.48
N PRO A 199 -11.75 2.01 9.78
CA PRO A 199 -12.64 1.30 10.69
C PRO A 199 -12.85 -0.15 10.24
N VAL A 200 -12.87 -1.06 11.20
CA VAL A 200 -12.99 -2.50 10.98
C VAL A 200 -14.28 -3.04 11.59
N VAL A 201 -14.41 -4.36 11.65
CA VAL A 201 -15.52 -4.99 12.36
C VAL A 201 -15.29 -4.95 13.88
N GLU A 202 -16.35 -4.66 14.63
CA GLU A 202 -16.38 -4.76 16.09
C GLU A 202 -17.05 -6.08 16.49
N LEU A 203 -16.44 -6.79 17.43
CA LEU A 203 -17.03 -7.93 18.13
C LEU A 203 -17.71 -7.37 19.40
N PRO A 204 -19.05 -7.39 19.47
CA PRO A 204 -19.79 -6.70 20.54
C PRO A 204 -19.54 -7.34 21.90
N GLN A 205 -19.57 -6.56 22.97
CA GLN A 205 -19.62 -7.10 24.34
C GLN A 205 -20.88 -7.93 24.58
N GLU A 206 -20.83 -8.84 25.55
CA GLU A 206 -21.90 -9.77 25.93
C GLU A 206 -22.41 -10.63 24.76
N THR A 207 -21.49 -11.04 23.88
CA THR A 207 -21.81 -11.93 22.77
C THR A 207 -20.83 -13.08 22.63
N ILE A 208 -21.32 -14.16 22.03
CA ILE A 208 -20.51 -15.28 21.55
C ILE A 208 -20.84 -15.46 20.09
N GLY A 209 -19.82 -15.61 19.26
CA GLY A 209 -20.03 -15.83 17.84
C GLY A 209 -18.75 -16.25 17.12
N LEU A 210 -18.89 -16.49 15.82
CA LEU A 210 -17.76 -16.77 14.95
C LEU A 210 -17.96 -16.19 13.57
N ILE A 211 -16.85 -15.79 12.94
CA ILE A 211 -16.78 -15.47 11.51
C ILE A 211 -15.91 -16.53 10.83
N THR A 212 -16.36 -17.02 9.68
CA THR A 212 -15.65 -18.09 8.95
C THR A 212 -15.50 -17.72 7.48
N ALA A 213 -14.32 -18.04 6.93
CA ALA A 213 -14.09 -18.13 5.50
C ALA A 213 -13.56 -19.51 5.12
N TYR A 214 -13.99 -19.97 3.95
CA TYR A 214 -13.42 -21.14 3.30
C TYR A 214 -12.25 -20.72 2.43
N VAL A 215 -11.25 -21.59 2.34
CA VAL A 215 -10.04 -21.36 1.56
C VAL A 215 -9.94 -22.49 0.54
N PRO A 216 -9.97 -22.18 -0.78
CA PRO A 216 -9.75 -23.19 -1.80
C PRO A 216 -8.39 -23.86 -1.60
N PRO A 217 -8.28 -25.19 -1.73
CA PRO A 217 -7.00 -25.89 -1.58
C PRO A 217 -5.92 -25.28 -2.48
N ARG A 218 -4.73 -25.05 -1.91
CA ARG A 218 -3.55 -24.53 -2.62
C ARG A 218 -2.37 -25.47 -2.43
N THR A 219 -1.54 -25.63 -3.45
CA THR A 219 -0.27 -26.32 -3.33
C THR A 219 0.76 -25.38 -2.72
N VAL A 220 1.00 -25.53 -1.42
CA VAL A 220 1.99 -24.78 -0.64
C VAL A 220 2.75 -25.72 0.27
N THR A 221 3.93 -25.31 0.72
CA THR A 221 4.77 -26.06 1.68
C THR A 221 4.87 -25.38 3.04
N ALA A 222 4.40 -24.14 3.11
CA ALA A 222 4.23 -23.36 4.34
C ALA A 222 3.08 -22.37 4.16
N TRP A 223 2.54 -21.91 5.28
CA TRP A 223 1.56 -20.84 5.31
C TRP A 223 1.77 -19.92 6.50
N SER A 224 1.27 -18.70 6.39
CA SER A 224 1.08 -17.81 7.54
C SER A 224 -0.35 -17.28 7.54
N VAL A 225 -0.95 -17.19 8.72
CA VAL A 225 -2.22 -16.49 8.93
C VAL A 225 -1.99 -15.38 9.94
N ASP A 226 -2.42 -14.18 9.57
CA ASP A 226 -2.37 -13.01 10.43
C ASP A 226 -3.77 -12.54 10.75
N HIS A 227 -3.93 -11.92 11.91
CA HIS A 227 -5.03 -11.01 12.20
C HIS A 227 -4.52 -9.83 13.02
N VAL A 228 -5.27 -8.73 12.99
CA VAL A 228 -5.00 -7.55 13.83
C VAL A 228 -6.22 -7.31 14.69
N LEU A 229 -6.00 -7.16 15.99
CA LEU A 229 -7.05 -6.89 16.95
C LEU A 229 -6.76 -5.66 17.81
N SER A 230 -7.80 -5.13 18.44
CA SER A 230 -7.67 -4.16 19.53
C SER A 230 -8.68 -4.48 20.61
N SER A 231 -8.21 -4.55 21.86
CA SER A 231 -9.05 -4.80 23.01
C SER A 231 -8.69 -3.86 24.16
N PRO A 232 -9.62 -3.03 24.66
CA PRO A 232 -9.36 -2.05 25.73
C PRO A 232 -8.95 -2.64 27.09
N GLY A 233 -9.16 -3.94 27.30
CA GLY A 233 -8.86 -4.58 28.56
C GLY A 233 -9.04 -6.08 28.51
N PRO A 234 -8.48 -6.80 29.50
CA PRO A 234 -8.79 -8.20 29.68
C PRO A 234 -10.28 -8.31 30.03
N GLY A 235 -10.91 -9.40 29.61
CA GLY A 235 -12.33 -9.71 29.76
C GLY A 235 -12.86 -10.54 28.60
N ASN A 236 -12.13 -10.58 27.49
CA ASN A 236 -12.51 -11.25 26.25
C ASN A 236 -11.67 -12.52 26.01
N VAL A 237 -12.31 -13.55 25.47
CA VAL A 237 -11.63 -14.70 24.87
C VAL A 237 -11.88 -14.67 23.37
N THR A 238 -10.82 -14.47 22.59
CA THR A 238 -10.88 -14.62 21.14
C THR A 238 -10.01 -15.77 20.67
N GLN A 239 -10.32 -16.31 19.50
CA GLN A 239 -9.63 -17.47 18.97
C GLN A 239 -9.50 -17.37 17.45
N LEU A 240 -8.28 -17.52 16.94
CA LEU A 240 -8.04 -17.82 15.54
C LEU A 240 -7.88 -19.32 15.36
N ASN A 241 -8.81 -19.92 14.60
CA ASN A 241 -8.78 -21.33 14.22
C ASN A 241 -8.45 -21.49 12.73
N VAL A 242 -7.36 -22.21 12.43
CA VAL A 242 -6.95 -22.55 11.06
C VAL A 242 -7.09 -24.04 10.87
N PHE A 243 -8.04 -24.46 10.04
CA PHE A 243 -8.30 -25.86 9.71
C PHE A 243 -7.68 -26.22 8.38
N ASP A 244 -7.00 -27.36 8.34
CA ASP A 244 -6.57 -27.98 7.08
C ASP A 244 -7.68 -28.82 6.42
N ASN A 245 -7.39 -29.28 5.20
CA ASN A 245 -8.21 -30.22 4.44
C ASN A 245 -7.80 -31.69 4.66
N GLY A 246 -7.22 -32.02 5.82
CA GLY A 246 -6.94 -33.41 6.17
C GLY A 246 -8.21 -34.26 6.09
N ALA A 247 -8.08 -35.47 5.54
CA ALA A 247 -9.22 -36.30 5.18
C ALA A 247 -10.05 -36.81 6.37
N ARG A 248 -9.56 -36.63 7.60
CA ARG A 248 -10.14 -37.18 8.84
C ARG A 248 -10.37 -38.70 8.72
N SER A 249 -9.36 -39.41 8.26
CA SER A 249 -9.36 -40.88 8.18
C SER A 249 -8.75 -41.50 9.44
N SER A 250 -8.63 -42.82 9.47
CA SER A 250 -7.91 -43.56 10.52
C SER A 250 -6.39 -43.27 10.59
N THR A 251 -5.81 -42.68 9.54
CA THR A 251 -4.35 -42.43 9.43
C THR A 251 -3.98 -40.98 9.12
N VAL A 252 -4.90 -40.19 8.57
CA VAL A 252 -4.68 -38.78 8.21
C VAL A 252 -5.66 -37.92 9.00
N PRO A 253 -5.21 -37.22 10.05
CA PRO A 253 -6.09 -36.35 10.81
C PRO A 253 -6.44 -35.10 10.00
N GLN A 254 -7.59 -34.50 10.31
CA GLN A 254 -7.80 -33.07 10.08
C GLN A 254 -7.17 -32.31 11.25
N VAL A 255 -6.31 -31.35 10.94
CA VAL A 255 -5.61 -30.53 11.93
C VAL A 255 -6.26 -29.16 12.04
N GLU A 256 -6.48 -28.72 13.27
CA GLU A 256 -6.83 -27.36 13.63
C GLU A 256 -5.71 -26.76 14.46
N TRP A 257 -5.19 -25.63 14.01
CA TRP A 257 -4.35 -24.77 14.83
C TRP A 257 -5.23 -23.72 15.49
N ASP A 258 -5.14 -23.62 16.82
CA ASP A 258 -6.00 -22.78 17.66
C ASP A 258 -5.11 -21.81 18.44
N VAL A 259 -5.09 -20.54 18.02
CA VAL A 259 -4.49 -19.44 18.78
C VAL A 259 -5.58 -18.85 19.64
N VAL A 260 -5.47 -18.97 20.96
CA VAL A 260 -6.45 -18.48 21.93
C VAL A 260 -5.88 -17.25 22.61
N GLU A 261 -6.46 -16.07 22.36
CA GLU A 261 -6.20 -14.86 23.13
C GLU A 261 -7.12 -14.84 24.35
N TRP A 262 -6.60 -15.30 25.50
CA TRP A 262 -7.36 -15.47 26.73
C TRP A 262 -7.08 -14.34 27.74
N GLY A 263 -8.00 -13.38 27.79
CA GLY A 263 -8.06 -12.37 28.84
C GLY A 263 -9.34 -12.56 29.64
N SER A 264 -9.41 -13.41 30.67
CA SER A 264 -10.62 -13.59 31.48
C SER A 264 -10.28 -14.27 32.80
N GLY A 265 -11.02 -13.99 33.88
CA GLY A 265 -10.86 -14.69 35.17
C GLY A 265 -9.44 -14.69 35.77
N GLY A 266 -8.67 -13.61 35.57
CA GLY A 266 -7.29 -13.49 36.03
C GLY A 266 -6.22 -13.99 35.04
N PHE A 267 -6.64 -14.62 33.94
CA PHE A 267 -5.74 -14.97 32.84
C PHE A 267 -5.52 -13.75 31.93
N ASN A 268 -4.27 -13.61 31.49
CA ASN A 268 -3.82 -12.64 30.50
C ASN A 268 -2.74 -13.33 29.67
N GLU A 269 -3.15 -14.13 28.70
CA GLU A 269 -2.24 -14.99 27.96
C GLU A 269 -2.70 -15.26 26.52
N VAL A 270 -1.73 -15.57 25.65
CA VAL A 270 -2.00 -16.19 24.36
C VAL A 270 -1.54 -17.63 24.40
N GLN A 271 -2.43 -18.56 24.09
CA GLN A 271 -2.10 -19.98 23.99
C GLN A 271 -2.09 -20.42 22.53
N LEU A 272 -1.15 -21.28 22.17
CA LEU A 272 -1.22 -22.03 20.91
C LEU A 272 -1.54 -23.48 21.22
N ARG A 273 -2.62 -23.97 20.63
CA ARG A 273 -3.06 -25.36 20.72
C ARG A 273 -3.13 -25.97 19.32
N ILE A 274 -3.03 -27.29 19.28
CA ILE A 274 -3.31 -28.06 18.08
C ILE A 274 -4.34 -29.14 18.41
N VAL A 275 -5.35 -29.26 17.57
CA VAL A 275 -6.37 -30.31 17.66
C VAL A 275 -6.26 -31.19 16.42
N GLU A 276 -6.06 -32.48 16.63
CA GLU A 276 -5.94 -33.48 15.57
C GLU A 276 -7.16 -34.40 15.65
N ARG A 277 -7.97 -34.42 14.60
CA ARG A 277 -9.20 -35.22 14.53
C ARG A 277 -9.01 -36.32 13.50
N LEU A 278 -9.04 -37.56 13.96
CA LEU A 278 -9.18 -38.74 13.12
C LEU A 278 -10.67 -39.07 12.96
N GLU A 279 -10.95 -40.20 12.31
CA GLU A 279 -12.31 -40.73 12.11
C GLU A 279 -13.04 -40.89 13.45
N ASP A 280 -12.48 -41.69 14.37
CA ASP A 280 -13.11 -42.09 15.64
C ASP A 280 -12.45 -41.51 16.90
N SER A 281 -11.44 -40.65 16.75
CA SER A 281 -10.74 -40.05 17.89
C SER A 281 -10.30 -38.63 17.63
N SER A 282 -10.08 -37.88 18.71
CA SER A 282 -9.45 -36.57 18.66
C SER A 282 -8.44 -36.43 19.78
N SER A 283 -7.43 -35.60 19.55
CA SER A 283 -6.48 -35.19 20.58
C SER A 283 -6.27 -33.69 20.52
N THR A 284 -6.00 -33.10 21.69
CA THR A 284 -5.64 -31.68 21.81
C THR A 284 -4.32 -31.60 22.55
N ALA A 285 -3.38 -30.81 22.04
CA ALA A 285 -2.12 -30.52 22.71
C ALA A 285 -1.93 -29.00 22.85
N LEU A 286 -1.56 -28.55 24.04
CA LEU A 286 -1.06 -27.19 24.28
C LEU A 286 0.40 -27.14 23.85
N LEU A 287 0.70 -26.27 22.88
CA LEU A 287 2.05 -26.13 22.30
C LEU A 287 2.83 -24.97 22.92
N ALA A 288 2.14 -23.89 23.30
CA ALA A 288 2.75 -22.75 23.98
C ALA A 288 1.72 -21.97 24.82
N THR A 289 2.22 -21.31 25.85
CA THR A 289 1.52 -20.28 26.62
C THR A 289 2.43 -19.05 26.72
N VAL A 290 1.95 -17.91 26.26
CA VAL A 290 2.61 -16.62 26.36
C VAL A 290 1.89 -15.80 27.42
N SER A 291 2.47 -15.70 28.61
CA SER A 291 1.89 -14.92 29.71
C SER A 291 2.15 -13.42 29.53
N ASN A 292 1.15 -12.60 29.87
CA ASN A 292 1.17 -11.14 29.75
C ASN A 292 1.61 -10.64 28.35
N PRO A 293 0.89 -11.04 27.29
CA PRO A 293 1.23 -10.73 25.90
C PRO A 293 1.17 -9.23 25.55
N GLY A 294 0.53 -8.41 26.40
CA GLY A 294 0.42 -6.96 26.19
C GLY A 294 -0.67 -6.54 25.21
N ILE A 295 -1.52 -7.46 24.73
CA ILE A 295 -2.51 -7.20 23.67
C ILE A 295 -3.83 -6.57 24.12
N TYR A 296 -3.98 -6.32 25.42
CA TYR A 296 -5.22 -5.82 26.05
C TYR A 296 -5.07 -4.38 26.56
N ASP A 297 -4.29 -3.55 25.87
CA ASP A 297 -3.99 -2.17 26.26
C ASP A 297 -4.83 -1.11 25.51
N GLY A 298 -5.76 -1.54 24.66
CA GLY A 298 -6.57 -0.68 23.78
C GLY A 298 -5.89 -0.22 22.50
N GLY A 299 -4.63 -0.61 22.28
CA GLY A 299 -3.91 -0.43 21.02
C GLY A 299 -4.25 -1.49 19.98
N ALA A 300 -3.75 -1.30 18.76
CA ALA A 300 -3.77 -2.33 17.73
C ALA A 300 -2.62 -3.31 17.98
N HIS A 301 -2.89 -4.61 17.93
CA HIS A 301 -1.89 -5.67 18.05
C HIS A 301 -1.95 -6.63 16.88
N HIS A 302 -0.77 -7.06 16.43
CA HIS A 302 -0.61 -7.97 15.31
C HIS A 302 -0.28 -9.37 15.82
N VAL A 303 -1.10 -10.35 15.47
CA VAL A 303 -0.84 -11.76 15.80
C VAL A 303 -0.69 -12.54 14.50
N ARG A 304 0.37 -13.35 14.41
CA ARG A 304 0.60 -14.24 13.28
C ARG A 304 0.99 -15.62 13.76
N LEU A 305 0.41 -16.63 13.13
CA LEU A 305 0.90 -18.01 13.16
C LEU A 305 1.50 -18.38 11.80
N THR A 306 2.74 -18.85 11.80
CA THR A 306 3.41 -19.43 10.63
C THR A 306 3.61 -20.91 10.85
N VAL A 307 3.31 -21.74 9.84
CA VAL A 307 3.52 -23.19 9.87
C VAL A 307 4.17 -23.64 8.56
N ALA A 308 5.21 -24.46 8.64
CA ALA A 308 5.96 -24.97 7.50
C ALA A 308 6.29 -26.46 7.66
N ALA A 309 6.22 -27.22 6.58
CA ALA A 309 6.75 -28.59 6.56
C ALA A 309 8.28 -28.54 6.71
N ASN A 310 8.84 -29.34 7.64
CA ASN A 310 10.29 -29.39 7.88
C ASN A 310 10.91 -30.78 7.68
N GLY A 311 10.18 -31.71 7.04
CA GLY A 311 10.58 -33.10 6.83
C GLY A 311 10.37 -34.04 8.03
N SER A 312 10.32 -33.50 9.25
CA SER A 312 10.04 -34.26 10.49
C SER A 312 8.63 -34.02 11.06
N GLY A 313 7.90 -33.07 10.48
CA GLY A 313 6.58 -32.63 10.90
C GLY A 313 6.33 -31.20 10.46
N LEU A 314 5.60 -30.47 11.28
CA LEU A 314 5.23 -29.07 11.09
C LEU A 314 6.01 -28.17 12.05
N ALA A 315 6.97 -27.42 11.52
CA ALA A 315 7.59 -26.33 12.25
C ALA A 315 6.58 -25.17 12.35
N TRP A 316 6.39 -24.64 13.55
CA TRP A 316 5.48 -23.53 13.80
C TRP A 316 6.17 -22.39 14.52
N THR A 317 5.70 -21.17 14.30
CA THR A 317 6.16 -19.98 15.01
C THR A 317 4.99 -19.03 15.22
N LEU A 318 4.80 -18.63 16.48
CA LEU A 318 3.83 -17.61 16.89
C LEU A 318 4.54 -16.27 17.02
N TYR A 319 3.98 -15.25 16.39
CA TYR A 319 4.43 -13.87 16.48
C TYR A 319 3.35 -13.00 17.11
N ILE A 320 3.77 -12.10 17.99
CA ILE A 320 2.97 -11.00 18.53
C ILE A 320 3.76 -9.72 18.27
N ASP A 321 3.10 -8.72 17.68
CA ASP A 321 3.68 -7.40 17.40
C ASP A 321 5.02 -7.48 16.65
N GLY A 322 5.07 -8.41 15.69
CA GLY A 322 6.23 -8.64 14.84
C GLY A 322 7.40 -9.39 15.48
N VAL A 323 7.29 -9.78 16.76
CA VAL A 323 8.31 -10.51 17.51
C VAL A 323 7.92 -11.98 17.61
N SER A 324 8.85 -12.90 17.38
CA SER A 324 8.63 -14.33 17.62
C SER A 324 8.58 -14.57 19.14
N VAL A 325 7.41 -14.99 19.63
CA VAL A 325 7.17 -15.20 21.08
C VAL A 325 7.21 -16.68 21.46
N ALA A 326 6.97 -17.58 20.51
CA ALA A 326 7.09 -19.02 20.69
C ALA A 326 7.34 -19.72 19.35
N SER A 327 8.03 -20.86 19.38
CA SER A 327 8.21 -21.72 18.21
C SER A 327 8.41 -23.17 18.63
N GLY A 328 8.21 -24.11 17.69
CA GLY A 328 8.41 -25.52 17.94
C GLY A 328 8.18 -26.37 16.70
N THR A 329 8.16 -27.69 16.87
CA THR A 329 7.81 -28.66 15.82
C THR A 329 6.76 -29.63 16.36
N ARG A 330 5.72 -29.88 15.56
CA ARG A 330 4.72 -30.91 15.84
C ARG A 330 4.86 -32.04 14.82
N ALA A 331 4.99 -33.28 15.30
CA ALA A 331 5.09 -34.47 14.45
C ALA A 331 3.71 -34.83 13.85
N THR A 332 3.28 -34.08 12.85
CA THR A 332 2.04 -34.30 12.09
C THR A 332 2.25 -33.94 10.61
N GLY A 333 1.39 -34.44 9.73
CA GLY A 333 1.51 -34.25 8.28
C GLY A 333 1.05 -32.87 7.82
N PHE A 334 1.70 -32.31 6.80
CA PHE A 334 1.23 -31.07 6.18
C PHE A 334 0.03 -31.33 5.27
N GLN A 335 -1.04 -30.57 5.45
CA GLN A 335 -2.18 -30.51 4.55
C GLN A 335 -2.51 -29.04 4.24
N PRO A 336 -3.04 -28.74 3.03
CA PRO A 336 -3.45 -27.38 2.68
C PRO A 336 -4.56 -26.86 3.59
N VAL A 337 -4.50 -25.57 3.95
CA VAL A 337 -5.58 -24.89 4.68
C VAL A 337 -6.87 -24.93 3.88
N GLY A 338 -7.98 -25.26 4.56
CA GLY A 338 -9.32 -25.34 3.98
C GLY A 338 -10.31 -24.34 4.57
N ARG A 339 -10.08 -23.89 5.80
CA ARG A 339 -11.00 -22.99 6.50
C ARG A 339 -10.28 -22.18 7.57
N ILE A 340 -10.60 -20.89 7.65
CA ILE A 340 -10.16 -20.02 8.74
C ILE A 340 -11.40 -19.50 9.45
N THR A 341 -11.41 -19.63 10.77
CA THR A 341 -12.48 -19.16 11.64
C THR A 341 -11.88 -18.24 12.70
N TYR A 342 -12.53 -17.12 12.97
CA TYR A 342 -12.27 -16.32 14.15
C TYR A 342 -13.47 -16.41 15.08
N ARG A 343 -13.27 -16.90 16.30
CA ARG A 343 -14.31 -17.00 17.33
C ARG A 343 -14.11 -15.94 18.38
N TRP A 344 -15.20 -15.50 18.99
CA TRP A 344 -15.16 -14.66 20.17
C TRP A 344 -16.17 -15.11 21.20
N GLY A 345 -15.76 -15.04 22.45
CA GLY A 345 -16.61 -15.00 23.62
C GLY A 345 -16.23 -13.74 24.41
N THR A 346 -17.04 -12.71 24.26
CA THR A 346 -16.92 -11.42 24.96
C THR A 346 -17.99 -11.32 26.05
N VAL A 347 -18.23 -12.43 26.74
CA VAL A 347 -19.21 -12.54 27.84
C VAL A 347 -18.49 -12.46 29.19
N GLU A 348 -19.11 -11.78 30.15
CA GLU A 348 -18.49 -11.57 31.45
C GLU A 348 -18.23 -12.94 32.14
N GLY A 349 -16.99 -13.17 32.53
CA GLY A 349 -16.54 -14.42 33.14
C GLY A 349 -15.49 -14.15 34.22
N GLY A 350 -15.62 -14.83 35.37
CA GLY A 350 -14.63 -14.73 36.44
C GLY A 350 -14.47 -13.33 37.06
N GLY A 351 -15.51 -12.47 36.98
CA GLY A 351 -15.53 -11.14 37.59
C GLY A 351 -14.76 -10.06 36.84
N VAL A 352 -14.39 -10.31 35.57
CA VAL A 352 -13.69 -9.35 34.72
C VAL A 352 -14.65 -8.85 33.63
N LYS A 353 -14.87 -7.54 33.57
CA LYS A 353 -15.75 -6.91 32.57
C LYS A 353 -15.17 -7.07 31.17
N THR A 354 -16.04 -7.39 30.22
CA THR A 354 -15.70 -7.47 28.79
C THR A 354 -15.65 -6.08 28.18
N SER A 355 -15.12 -5.99 26.96
CA SER A 355 -15.13 -4.77 26.16
C SER A 355 -15.25 -5.14 24.68
N PRO A 356 -15.85 -4.29 23.84
CA PRO A 356 -15.86 -4.55 22.41
C PRO A 356 -14.44 -4.74 21.86
N VAL A 357 -14.27 -5.67 20.93
CA VAL A 357 -12.98 -5.98 20.30
C VAL A 357 -13.02 -5.53 18.85
N GLY A 358 -12.08 -4.68 18.44
CA GLY A 358 -11.86 -4.41 17.02
C GLY A 358 -11.11 -5.58 16.40
N LEU A 359 -11.58 -6.11 15.28
CA LEU A 359 -10.90 -7.17 14.52
C LEU A 359 -10.80 -6.77 13.06
N GLY A 360 -9.62 -6.91 12.47
CA GLY A 360 -9.44 -6.61 11.07
C GLY A 360 -8.21 -7.28 10.48
N HIS A 361 -8.06 -7.07 9.18
CA HIS A 361 -6.90 -7.46 8.41
C HIS A 361 -6.48 -8.93 8.54
N LEU A 362 -7.44 -9.85 8.39
CA LEU A 362 -7.15 -11.27 8.38
C LEU A 362 -6.55 -11.68 7.03
N THR A 363 -5.36 -12.26 7.04
CA THR A 363 -4.63 -12.62 5.82
C THR A 363 -4.22 -14.09 5.81
N TYR A 364 -4.07 -14.65 4.61
CA TYR A 364 -3.52 -15.98 4.38
C TYR A 364 -2.41 -15.92 3.34
N TRP A 365 -1.23 -16.38 3.71
CA TRP A 365 0.00 -16.33 2.92
C TRP A 365 0.51 -17.74 2.61
N ASP A 366 1.29 -17.86 1.54
CA ASP A 366 2.15 -19.01 1.28
C ASP A 366 3.50 -18.86 2.02
N GLN A 367 4.53 -19.58 1.56
CA GLN A 367 5.90 -19.47 2.08
C GLN A 367 6.56 -18.08 1.92
N ASN A 368 5.96 -17.17 1.15
CA ASN A 368 6.51 -15.84 0.84
C ASN A 368 5.86 -14.71 1.67
N ALA A 369 5.28 -15.04 2.83
CA ALA A 369 4.73 -14.04 3.74
C ALA A 369 5.76 -12.94 4.07
N PRO A 370 5.39 -11.64 4.05
CA PRO A 370 6.28 -10.55 4.47
C PRO A 370 6.78 -10.76 5.90
N ALA A 371 7.96 -10.26 6.28
CA ALA A 371 8.44 -10.39 7.65
C ALA A 371 7.42 -9.83 8.67
N ALA A 372 7.15 -10.55 9.76
CA ALA A 372 6.16 -10.15 10.77
C ALA A 372 6.46 -8.74 11.34
N ALA A 373 7.73 -8.42 11.58
CA ALA A 373 8.16 -7.08 12.00
C ALA A 373 7.83 -5.98 10.98
N ALA A 374 7.86 -6.27 9.68
CA ALA A 374 7.47 -5.31 8.65
C ALA A 374 5.95 -5.09 8.63
N THR A 375 5.17 -6.16 8.80
CA THR A 375 3.70 -6.07 8.95
C THR A 375 3.34 -5.25 10.20
N TRP A 376 3.96 -5.52 11.34
CA TRP A 376 3.76 -4.74 12.55
C TRP A 376 4.09 -3.25 12.38
N ARG A 377 5.19 -2.92 11.69
CA ARG A 377 5.51 -1.52 11.35
C ARG A 377 4.41 -0.84 10.53
N ALA A 378 3.73 -1.58 9.65
CA ALA A 378 2.61 -1.07 8.89
C ALA A 378 1.34 -0.91 9.75
N VAL A 379 1.07 -1.81 10.70
CA VAL A 379 -0.01 -1.66 11.71
C VAL A 379 0.18 -0.36 12.50
N GLN A 380 1.40 -0.06 12.91
CA GLN A 380 1.74 1.15 13.66
C GLN A 380 1.74 2.45 12.83
N GLY A 381 1.34 2.41 11.55
CA GLY A 381 1.37 3.58 10.68
C GLY A 381 2.79 4.07 10.38
N HIS A 382 3.79 3.19 10.44
CA HIS A 382 5.21 3.56 10.33
C HIS A 382 5.61 4.69 11.28
N VAL A 383 5.14 4.64 12.52
CA VAL A 383 5.51 5.60 13.56
C VAL A 383 7.05 5.68 13.70
N ARG A 384 7.55 6.90 13.88
CA ARG A 384 8.98 7.26 13.93
C ARG A 384 9.77 7.07 12.63
N GLU A 385 9.11 6.75 11.52
CA GLU A 385 9.76 6.79 10.20
C GLU A 385 10.24 8.21 9.89
N LEU A 386 11.45 8.33 9.34
CA LEU A 386 12.03 9.61 8.98
C LEU A 386 11.31 10.19 7.77
N ALA A 387 11.04 11.49 7.76
CA ALA A 387 10.26 12.16 6.71
C ALA A 387 10.77 11.87 5.29
N GLY A 388 12.08 11.92 5.09
CA GLY A 388 12.70 11.60 3.80
C GLY A 388 12.52 10.15 3.38
N ARG A 389 12.63 9.21 4.33
CA ARG A 389 12.38 7.77 4.08
C ARG A 389 10.91 7.48 3.82
N ARG A 390 10.00 8.22 4.46
CA ARG A 390 8.56 8.16 4.15
C ARG A 390 8.27 8.59 2.72
N ILE A 391 8.86 9.67 2.24
CA ILE A 391 8.73 10.13 0.85
C ILE A 391 9.25 9.06 -0.12
N GLU A 392 10.44 8.52 0.15
CA GLU A 392 11.03 7.44 -0.65
C GLU A 392 10.12 6.21 -0.73
N ARG A 393 9.62 5.74 0.42
CA ARG A 393 8.72 4.59 0.50
C ARG A 393 7.42 4.84 -0.26
N LEU A 394 6.77 5.99 -0.06
CA LEU A 394 5.52 6.30 -0.74
C LEU A 394 5.71 6.39 -2.25
N CYS A 395 6.78 7.02 -2.72
CA CYS A 395 7.12 7.04 -4.15
C CYS A 395 7.32 5.62 -4.70
N ALA A 396 8.04 4.76 -3.98
CA ALA A 396 8.25 3.37 -4.37
C ALA A 396 6.94 2.55 -4.38
N GLU A 397 6.07 2.72 -3.39
CA GLU A 397 4.72 2.11 -3.34
C GLU A 397 3.86 2.53 -4.53
N HIS A 398 4.01 3.78 -4.98
CA HIS A 398 3.25 4.35 -6.10
C HIS A 398 3.90 4.17 -7.48
N GLY A 399 5.06 3.52 -7.56
CA GLY A 399 5.81 3.38 -8.82
C GLY A 399 6.30 4.72 -9.38
N VAL A 400 6.46 5.74 -8.54
CA VAL A 400 6.97 7.06 -8.92
C VAL A 400 8.47 7.10 -8.66
N THR A 401 9.25 7.39 -9.69
CA THR A 401 10.70 7.57 -9.54
C THR A 401 10.97 8.83 -8.71
N LEU A 402 11.89 8.71 -7.74
CA LEU A 402 12.29 9.80 -6.85
C LEU A 402 13.79 10.07 -6.95
N GLN A 403 14.16 11.29 -7.29
CA GLN A 403 15.52 11.80 -7.14
C GLN A 403 15.68 12.49 -5.79
N VAL A 404 16.79 12.24 -5.09
CA VAL A 404 17.03 12.78 -3.75
C VAL A 404 18.22 13.72 -3.76
N HIS A 405 18.04 14.90 -3.16
CA HIS A 405 19.10 15.87 -2.90
C HIS A 405 19.29 16.04 -1.37
N GLY A 406 20.37 15.46 -0.87
CA GLY A 406 20.73 15.41 0.56
C GLY A 406 20.57 14.01 1.16
N ASN A 407 20.66 13.93 2.49
CA ASN A 407 20.58 12.66 3.22
C ASN A 407 19.19 12.49 3.86
N LEU A 408 18.45 11.46 3.45
CA LEU A 408 17.13 11.11 3.99
C LEU A 408 17.19 10.71 5.46
N ASP A 409 18.31 10.13 5.92
CA ASP A 409 18.48 9.66 7.30
C ASP A 409 18.71 10.81 8.30
N HIS A 410 18.91 12.03 7.81
CA HIS A 410 19.05 13.24 8.64
C HIS A 410 17.77 14.09 8.70
N THR A 411 16.65 13.56 8.19
CA THR A 411 15.31 14.18 8.29
C THR A 411 14.63 13.79 9.61
N PRO A 412 13.74 14.63 10.15
CA PRO A 412 13.09 14.34 11.45
C PRO A 412 12.11 13.16 11.37
N PRO A 413 11.88 12.46 12.50
CA PRO A 413 10.90 11.37 12.58
C PRO A 413 9.46 11.91 12.51
N MET A 414 8.56 11.10 11.95
CA MET A 414 7.14 11.43 11.81
C MET A 414 6.25 10.59 12.73
N GLY A 415 5.06 11.11 13.03
CA GLY A 415 3.98 10.35 13.66
C GLY A 415 3.37 9.28 12.73
N PRO A 416 2.38 8.52 13.22
CA PRO A 416 1.68 7.50 12.44
C PRO A 416 1.07 8.09 11.16
N GLN A 417 1.16 7.34 10.06
CA GLN A 417 0.65 7.73 8.77
C GLN A 417 -0.84 7.41 8.64
N ARG A 418 -1.65 8.44 8.41
CA ARG A 418 -3.09 8.32 8.12
C ARG A 418 -3.35 8.19 6.60
N PRO A 419 -4.51 7.66 6.19
CA PRO A 419 -4.99 7.77 4.82
C PRO A 419 -5.01 9.24 4.36
N ALA A 420 -4.37 9.51 3.24
CA ALA A 420 -4.29 10.84 2.61
C ALA A 420 -4.05 10.65 1.11
N ARG A 421 -4.29 11.66 0.28
CA ARG A 421 -3.88 11.57 -1.14
C ARG A 421 -2.36 11.46 -1.22
N PHE A 422 -1.86 10.84 -2.30
CA PHE A 422 -0.44 10.61 -2.47
C PHE A 422 0.40 11.89 -2.30
N LEU A 423 0.06 12.96 -3.02
CA LEU A 423 0.78 14.23 -2.93
C LEU A 423 0.65 14.88 -1.55
N ASP A 424 -0.52 14.82 -0.92
CA ASP A 424 -0.74 15.36 0.43
C ASP A 424 0.15 14.63 1.47
N ALA A 425 0.34 13.32 1.32
CA ALA A 425 1.21 12.53 2.17
C ALA A 425 2.70 12.89 1.99
N LEU A 426 3.13 13.15 0.74
CA LEU A 426 4.48 13.63 0.45
C LEU A 426 4.70 15.04 1.02
N ASP A 427 3.73 15.94 0.85
CA ASP A 427 3.77 17.32 1.34
C ASP A 427 3.81 17.37 2.87
N ALA A 428 3.03 16.52 3.55
CA ALA A 428 3.07 16.41 5.01
C ALA A 428 4.48 16.02 5.51
N ALA A 429 5.13 15.07 4.83
CA ALA A 429 6.49 14.67 5.15
C ALA A 429 7.51 15.78 4.85
N ALA A 430 7.40 16.42 3.68
CA ALA A 430 8.25 17.54 3.30
C ALA A 430 8.12 18.70 4.28
N THR A 431 6.91 18.98 4.76
CA THR A 431 6.60 20.02 5.76
C THR A 431 7.27 19.72 7.09
N VAL A 432 7.23 18.47 7.56
CA VAL A 432 7.90 18.05 8.81
C VAL A 432 9.42 18.21 8.73
N ASP A 433 10.04 17.89 7.60
CA ASP A 433 11.47 18.17 7.39
C ASP A 433 11.77 19.66 7.18
N GLY A 434 10.84 20.41 6.60
CA GLY A 434 11.12 21.72 5.98
C GLY A 434 11.83 21.59 4.63
N GLY A 435 11.71 20.45 3.97
CA GLY A 435 12.23 20.15 2.63
C GLY A 435 11.30 20.65 1.52
N VAL A 436 11.59 20.29 0.26
CA VAL A 436 10.75 20.62 -0.90
C VAL A 436 10.65 19.41 -1.81
N VAL A 437 9.43 18.99 -2.14
CA VAL A 437 9.13 18.03 -3.22
C VAL A 437 8.79 18.83 -4.46
N HIS A 438 9.41 18.51 -5.59
CA HIS A 438 9.21 19.17 -6.88
C HIS A 438 9.47 18.20 -8.02
N GLU A 439 9.33 18.63 -9.27
CA GLU A 439 9.60 17.78 -10.43
C GLU A 439 11.08 17.80 -10.81
N ALA A 440 11.62 16.62 -11.14
CA ALA A 440 12.98 16.51 -11.65
C ALA A 440 13.09 17.14 -13.04
N ARG A 441 14.20 17.86 -13.31
CA ARG A 441 14.40 18.52 -14.60
C ARG A 441 14.95 17.59 -15.68
N ASN A 442 15.75 16.61 -15.27
CA ASN A 442 16.53 15.72 -16.13
C ASN A 442 15.83 14.39 -16.43
N GLN A 443 14.73 14.08 -15.74
CA GLN A 443 13.99 12.85 -15.90
C GLN A 443 12.52 13.09 -15.56
N PHE A 444 11.61 12.29 -16.14
CA PHE A 444 10.23 12.24 -15.73
C PHE A 444 10.07 11.58 -14.34
N ALA A 445 10.36 12.35 -13.29
CA ALA A 445 10.42 11.88 -11.92
C ALA A 445 10.03 13.01 -10.94
N LEU A 446 9.69 12.64 -9.71
CA LEU A 446 9.72 13.58 -8.60
C LEU A 446 11.15 13.73 -8.09
N ALA A 447 11.44 14.86 -7.50
CA ALA A 447 12.68 15.12 -6.82
C ALA A 447 12.40 15.74 -5.45
N TYR A 448 13.12 15.29 -4.44
CA TYR A 448 13.00 15.77 -3.06
C TYR A 448 14.32 16.37 -2.60
N ARG A 449 14.25 17.62 -2.14
CA ARG A 449 15.37 18.34 -1.56
C ARG A 449 15.17 18.50 -0.06
N THR A 450 16.02 17.84 0.72
CA THR A 450 15.99 17.89 2.19
C THR A 450 16.30 19.29 2.72
N ARG A 451 15.78 19.65 3.90
CA ARG A 451 16.06 20.94 4.56
C ARG A 451 17.56 21.18 4.73
N ARG A 452 18.29 20.18 5.24
CA ARG A 452 19.73 20.30 5.50
C ARG A 452 20.54 20.55 4.23
N SER A 453 20.13 19.99 3.09
CA SER A 453 20.83 20.23 1.81
C SER A 453 20.73 21.68 1.32
N LYS A 454 19.81 22.49 1.88
CA LYS A 454 19.67 23.91 1.53
C LYS A 454 20.64 24.80 2.33
N TYR A 455 21.23 24.30 3.40
CA TYR A 455 22.16 25.05 4.22
C TYR A 455 23.54 25.13 3.57
N ASN A 456 24.21 26.28 3.73
CA ASN A 456 25.59 26.51 3.30
C ASN A 456 25.89 26.03 1.87
N GLN A 457 24.95 26.28 0.96
CA GLN A 457 25.21 26.11 -0.47
C GLN A 457 26.34 27.07 -0.84
N GLY A 458 27.54 26.54 -1.06
CA GLY A 458 28.69 27.33 -1.51
C GLY A 458 28.29 28.14 -2.74
N ILE A 459 28.60 29.44 -2.69
CA ILE A 459 28.35 30.40 -3.76
C ILE A 459 29.17 30.03 -4.99
#